data_AF-A0A367M7V6-F1
#
_entry.id   AF-A0A367M7V6-F1
#
_cell.length_a   1.000
_cell.length_b   1.000
_cell.length_c   1.000
_cell.angle_alpha   90.00
_cell.angle_beta   90.00
_cell.angle_gamma   90.00
#
_symmetry.space_group_name_H-M   'P 1'
#
loop_
_entity.id
_entity.type
_entity.pdbx_description
1 polymer ?
#
loop_
_entity_poly.entity_id
_entity_poly.type
_entity_poly.pdbx_seq_one_letter_code
_entity_poly.pdbx_strand_id
1 'polypeptide(L)'
;MIRLAAGGTPLGQPIRNRCLVAEMRLPGVSVAEFQGWVGACSVQYRVEGVEHAEVISSVDEAMLVAGMLSAPLACASAVRVEPAVSGRADFCTAMEWGKARFGEEGLVRLLAWWAL
;
A
#
# COMPACT_ATOMS: atom_id res chain seq x y z
N MET A 1 46.38 -2.00 26.39
CA MET A 1 46.34 -1.80 24.93
C MET A 1 44.88 -1.89 24.51
N ILE A 2 44.25 -0.75 24.22
CA ILE A 2 42.82 -0.64 23.90
C ILE A 2 42.63 -0.94 22.41
N ARG A 3 41.65 -1.76 22.03
CA ARG A 3 41.16 -1.87 20.65
C ARG A 3 39.66 -1.57 20.61
N LEU A 4 39.33 -0.54 19.84
CA LEU A 4 38.00 0.01 19.56
C LEU A 4 37.20 -0.90 18.63
N ALA A 5 35.87 -0.78 18.75
CA ALA A 5 34.84 -1.51 18.03
C ALA A 5 34.91 -1.35 16.50
N ALA A 6 34.54 -2.42 15.80
CA ALA A 6 34.05 -2.33 14.42
C ALA A 6 32.57 -2.74 14.45
N GLY A 7 31.69 -1.73 14.37
CA GLY A 7 30.27 -1.91 14.15
C GLY A 7 30.03 -2.42 12.73
N GLY A 8 29.43 -3.60 12.62
CA GLY A 8 28.76 -4.05 11.41
C GLY A 8 27.26 -3.81 11.59
N THR A 9 26.71 -2.82 10.88
CA THR A 9 25.26 -2.68 10.71
C THR A 9 24.73 -3.93 10.02
N PRO A 10 23.71 -4.63 10.57
CA PRO A 10 23.06 -5.69 9.82
C PRO A 10 22.19 -5.05 8.73
N LEU A 11 22.72 -4.99 7.51
CA LEU A 11 21.93 -4.87 6.29
C LEU A 11 21.02 -6.10 6.21
N GLY A 12 19.71 -5.92 6.29
CA GLY A 12 18.75 -6.98 6.00
C GLY A 12 17.81 -7.36 7.14
N GLN A 13 17.25 -6.38 7.85
CA GLN A 13 15.90 -6.62 8.37
C GLN A 13 14.94 -6.50 7.18
N PRO A 14 14.22 -7.56 6.77
CA PRO A 14 13.12 -7.39 5.85
C PRO A 14 12.18 -6.38 6.52
N ILE A 15 11.83 -5.32 5.79
CA ILE A 15 10.76 -4.42 6.20
C ILE A 15 9.56 -5.34 6.40
N ARG A 16 9.26 -5.68 7.66
CA ARG A 16 8.00 -6.30 8.02
C ARG A 16 7.00 -5.18 7.83
N ASN A 17 6.55 -5.01 6.58
CA ASN A 17 5.24 -4.44 6.33
C ASN A 17 4.34 -5.24 7.28
N ARG A 18 3.88 -4.63 8.37
CA ARG A 18 2.86 -5.23 9.21
C ARG A 18 1.81 -5.66 8.21
N CYS A 19 1.62 -6.98 8.08
CA CYS A 19 0.62 -7.53 7.19
C CYS A 19 -0.62 -6.71 7.49
N LEU A 20 -1.04 -5.88 6.52
CA LEU A 20 -2.26 -5.09 6.63
C LEU A 20 -3.36 -6.12 6.54
N VAL A 21 -3.57 -6.82 7.65
CA VAL A 21 -4.58 -7.86 7.79
C VAL A 21 -5.86 -7.18 7.35
N ALA A 22 -6.68 -7.85 6.55
CA ALA A 22 -8.01 -7.36 6.15
C ALA A 22 -8.85 -6.81 7.33
N GLU A 23 -8.53 -7.24 8.56
CA GLU A 23 -9.15 -6.80 9.82
C GLU A 23 -8.62 -5.46 10.37
N MET A 24 -7.51 -4.94 9.83
CA MET A 24 -6.89 -3.69 10.27
C MET A 24 -7.68 -2.51 9.70
N ARG A 25 -8.49 -1.88 10.55
CA ARG A 25 -9.22 -0.65 10.19
C ARG A 25 -8.23 0.49 9.98
N LEU A 26 -7.94 0.80 8.72
CA LEU A 26 -7.16 1.95 8.32
C LEU A 26 -8.00 3.23 8.42
N PRO A 27 -7.54 4.29 9.13
CA PRO A 27 -8.26 5.56 9.18
C PRO A 27 -8.52 6.13 7.79
N GLY A 28 -9.77 6.52 7.52
CA GLY A 28 -10.15 7.13 6.24
C GLY A 28 -10.28 6.16 5.05
N VAL A 29 -10.11 4.86 5.27
CA VAL A 29 -10.31 3.81 4.26
C VAL A 29 -11.62 3.08 4.55
N SER A 30 -12.46 2.96 3.53
CA SER A 30 -13.65 2.11 3.55
C SER A 30 -13.39 0.83 2.76
N VAL A 31 -13.54 -0.33 3.38
CA VAL A 31 -13.41 -1.62 2.67
C VAL A 31 -14.75 -2.32 2.68
N ALA A 32 -15.21 -2.80 1.52
CA ALA A 32 -16.42 -3.62 1.45
C ALA A 32 -16.20 -4.97 2.18
N GLU A 33 -17.28 -5.63 2.59
CA GLU A 33 -17.19 -6.84 3.42
C GLU A 33 -16.38 -7.95 2.74
N PHE A 34 -15.28 -8.37 3.39
CA PHE A 34 -14.25 -9.27 2.88
C PHE A 34 -14.67 -10.73 2.65
N GLN A 35 -15.89 -11.15 3.04
CA GLN A 35 -16.24 -12.58 3.07
C GLN A 35 -16.16 -13.20 1.66
N GLY A 36 -15.08 -13.96 1.43
CA GLY A 36 -14.86 -14.75 0.21
C GLY A 36 -14.14 -14.04 -0.94
N TRP A 37 -13.48 -12.90 -0.72
CA TRP A 37 -12.76 -12.23 -1.80
C TRP A 37 -11.51 -13.01 -2.21
N VAL A 38 -11.41 -13.33 -3.50
CA VAL A 38 -10.23 -13.95 -4.11
C VAL A 38 -9.97 -13.24 -5.43
N GLY A 39 -8.71 -12.85 -5.65
CA GLY A 39 -8.28 -12.21 -6.89
C GLY A 39 -8.16 -10.69 -6.80
N ALA A 40 -8.28 -10.04 -7.95
CA ALA A 40 -8.03 -8.61 -8.10
C ALA A 40 -9.10 -7.76 -7.40
N CYS A 41 -8.68 -6.59 -6.91
CA CYS A 41 -9.53 -5.61 -6.24
C CYS A 41 -9.44 -4.25 -6.94
N SER A 42 -10.53 -3.49 -6.89
CA SER A 42 -10.57 -2.08 -7.29
C SER A 42 -10.25 -1.20 -6.09
N VAL A 43 -9.29 -0.29 -6.23
CA VAL A 43 -8.99 0.74 -5.25
C VAL A 43 -9.39 2.09 -5.83
N GLN A 44 -10.42 2.71 -5.24
CA GLN A 44 -10.93 4.02 -5.61
C GLN A 44 -10.47 5.06 -4.59
N TYR A 45 -10.07 6.25 -5.03
CA TYR A 45 -9.58 7.29 -4.14
C TYR A 45 -9.58 8.65 -4.83
N ARG A 46 -9.58 9.73 -4.04
CA ARG A 46 -9.57 11.10 -4.52
C ARG A 46 -8.28 11.83 -4.14
N VAL A 47 -7.61 12.44 -5.12
CA VAL A 47 -6.43 13.31 -4.92
C VAL A 47 -6.70 14.65 -5.58
N GLU A 48 -6.51 15.75 -4.86
CA GLU A 48 -6.71 17.12 -5.38
C GLU A 48 -8.09 17.35 -6.04
N GLY A 49 -9.11 16.65 -5.54
CA GLY A 49 -10.47 16.73 -6.09
C GLY A 49 -10.75 15.81 -7.28
N VAL A 50 -9.75 15.09 -7.80
CA VAL A 50 -9.87 14.15 -8.93
C VAL A 50 -10.04 12.73 -8.41
N GLU A 51 -11.05 12.03 -8.94
CA GLU A 51 -11.30 10.61 -8.65
C GLU A 51 -10.38 9.71 -9.48
N HIS A 52 -9.80 8.71 -8.83
CA HIS A 52 -8.96 7.69 -9.43
C HIS A 52 -9.48 6.31 -9.06
N ALA A 53 -9.32 5.34 -9.97
CA ALA A 53 -9.70 3.96 -9.75
C ALA A 53 -8.70 3.02 -10.42
N GLU A 54 -8.06 2.17 -9.62
CA GLU A 54 -7.00 1.26 -10.05
C GLU A 54 -7.38 -0.18 -9.75
N VAL A 55 -7.00 -1.11 -10.64
CA VAL A 55 -7.21 -2.54 -10.41
C VAL A 55 -5.91 -3.17 -9.96
N ILE A 56 -5.91 -3.69 -8.74
CA ILE A 56 -4.75 -4.25 -8.06
C ILE A 56 -4.86 -5.78 -8.04
N SER A 57 -3.76 -6.48 -8.32
CA SER A 57 -3.73 -7.92 -8.60
C SER A 57 -4.22 -8.84 -7.48
N SER A 58 -4.23 -8.36 -6.23
CA SER A 58 -4.66 -9.16 -5.07
C SER A 58 -5.26 -8.30 -3.96
N VAL A 59 -5.98 -8.95 -3.05
CA VAL A 59 -6.54 -8.34 -1.85
C VAL A 59 -5.43 -7.74 -0.97
N ASP A 60 -4.35 -8.48 -0.71
CA ASP A 60 -3.24 -8.02 0.14
C ASP A 60 -2.56 -6.79 -0.45
N GLU A 61 -2.36 -6.77 -1.77
CA GLU A 61 -1.79 -5.63 -2.46
C GLU A 61 -2.73 -4.42 -2.48
N ALA A 62 -4.03 -4.64 -2.66
CA ALA A 62 -5.01 -3.56 -2.59
C ALA A 62 -5.05 -2.92 -1.19
N MET A 63 -4.90 -3.73 -0.14
CA MET A 63 -4.76 -3.24 1.23
C MET A 63 -3.44 -2.48 1.44
N LEU A 64 -2.34 -2.93 0.83
CA LEU A 64 -1.08 -2.19 0.85
C LEU A 64 -1.23 -0.83 0.15
N VAL A 65 -1.90 -0.76 -0.99
CA VAL A 65 -2.23 0.49 -1.69
C VAL A 65 -3.09 1.40 -0.82
N ALA A 66 -4.15 0.87 -0.21
CA ALA A 66 -5.00 1.64 0.70
C ALA A 66 -4.23 2.18 1.91
N GLY A 67 -3.31 1.37 2.46
CA GLY A 67 -2.37 1.80 3.50
C GLY A 67 -1.54 2.99 3.03
N MET A 68 -0.86 2.86 1.89
CA MET A 68 -0.08 3.96 1.30
C MET A 68 -0.93 5.23 1.09
N LEU A 69 -2.15 5.10 0.58
CA LEU A 69 -3.08 6.22 0.36
C LEU A 69 -3.56 6.89 1.65
N SER A 70 -3.64 6.14 2.75
CA SER A 70 -4.00 6.70 4.06
C SER A 70 -2.85 7.45 4.75
N ALA A 71 -1.63 7.36 4.22
CA ALA A 71 -0.53 8.19 4.70
C ALA A 71 -0.73 9.66 4.29
N PRO A 72 -0.47 10.65 5.17
CA PRO A 72 -0.65 12.07 4.84
C PRO A 72 0.12 12.53 3.60
N LEU A 73 1.27 11.90 3.31
CA LEU A 73 2.09 12.22 2.14
C LEU A 73 1.42 11.87 0.81
N ALA A 74 0.44 10.95 0.80
CA ALA A 74 -0.27 10.58 -0.41
C ALA A 74 -1.33 11.62 -0.81
N CYS A 75 -1.68 12.56 0.09
CA CYS A 75 -2.70 13.58 -0.12
C CYS A 75 -4.04 13.03 -0.66
N ALA A 76 -4.34 11.77 -0.33
CA ALA A 76 -5.53 11.08 -0.80
C ALA A 76 -6.66 11.12 0.24
N SER A 77 -7.88 11.02 -0.26
CA SER A 77 -9.10 11.01 0.53
C SER A 77 -10.12 10.05 -0.09
N ALA A 78 -11.19 9.75 0.67
CA ALA A 78 -12.28 8.89 0.22
C ALA A 78 -11.82 7.53 -0.34
N VAL A 79 -10.79 6.93 0.28
CA VAL A 79 -10.20 5.67 -0.19
C VAL A 79 -11.20 4.53 0.02
N ARG A 80 -11.49 3.77 -1.04
CA ARG A 80 -12.38 2.61 -1.04
C ARG A 80 -11.72 1.41 -1.68
N VAL A 81 -11.90 0.24 -1.07
CA VAL A 81 -11.46 -1.04 -1.65
C VAL A 81 -12.68 -1.93 -1.87
N GLU A 82 -12.84 -2.41 -3.10
CA GLU A 82 -13.97 -3.21 -3.56
C GLU A 82 -13.48 -4.38 -4.44
N PRO A 83 -14.25 -5.46 -4.62
CA PRO A 83 -13.91 -6.50 -5.58
C PRO A 83 -13.81 -5.92 -6.99
N ALA A 84 -12.80 -6.32 -7.76
CA ALA A 84 -12.75 -5.92 -9.16
C ALA A 84 -13.91 -6.58 -9.93
N VAL A 85 -14.65 -5.77 -10.70
CA VAL A 85 -15.66 -6.31 -11.61
C VAL A 85 -14.94 -7.02 -12.76
N SER A 86 -15.30 -8.27 -13.02
CA SER A 86 -14.70 -9.09 -14.08
C SER A 86 -14.71 -8.36 -15.43
N GLY A 87 -13.54 -8.15 -16.04
CA GLY A 87 -13.44 -7.54 -17.38
C GLY A 87 -12.30 -6.54 -17.58
N ARG A 88 -11.62 -6.08 -16.52
CA ARG A 88 -10.36 -5.32 -16.64
C ARG A 88 -9.17 -6.27 -16.64
N ALA A 89 -8.53 -6.43 -17.79
CA ALA A 89 -7.39 -7.33 -17.98
C ALA A 89 -6.07 -6.74 -17.45
N ASP A 90 -5.99 -5.41 -17.33
CA ASP A 90 -4.79 -4.71 -16.87
C ASP A 90 -4.87 -4.53 -15.35
N PHE A 91 -4.20 -5.41 -14.62
CA PHE A 91 -3.94 -5.28 -13.20
C PHE A 91 -2.48 -4.87 -12.96
N CYS A 92 -2.23 -4.14 -11.89
CA CYS A 92 -0.88 -3.81 -11.44
C CYS A 92 -0.65 -4.26 -10.00
N THR A 93 0.61 -4.56 -9.67
CA THR A 93 1.02 -4.80 -8.29
C THR A 93 1.02 -3.50 -7.49
N ALA A 94 0.94 -3.59 -6.17
CA ALA A 94 1.03 -2.41 -5.30
C ALA A 94 2.35 -1.63 -5.51
N MET A 95 3.43 -2.35 -5.81
CA MET A 95 4.75 -1.77 -6.05
C MET A 95 4.84 -1.06 -7.41
N GLU A 96 4.28 -1.64 -8.47
CA GLU A 96 4.21 -1.00 -9.78
C GLU A 96 3.35 0.27 -9.72
N TRP A 97 2.18 0.17 -9.09
CA TRP A 97 1.31 1.33 -8.82
C TRP A 97 2.05 2.43 -8.06
N GLY A 98 2.70 2.06 -6.96
CA GLY A 98 3.40 3.01 -6.09
C GLY A 98 4.57 3.70 -6.81
N LYS A 99 5.36 2.95 -7.58
CA LYS A 99 6.45 3.49 -8.40
C LYS A 99 5.93 4.43 -9.48
N ALA A 100 4.87 4.04 -10.18
CA ALA A 100 4.27 4.85 -11.25
C ALA A 100 3.74 6.19 -10.73
N ARG A 101 3.18 6.20 -9.51
CA ARG A 101 2.52 7.40 -8.96
C ARG A 101 3.42 8.32 -8.14
N PHE A 102 4.36 7.76 -7.38
CA PHE A 102 5.20 8.52 -6.44
C PHE A 102 6.70 8.48 -6.76
N GLY A 103 7.10 7.72 -7.77
CA GLY A 103 8.51 7.40 -8.00
C GLY A 103 9.10 6.52 -6.90
N GLU A 104 10.37 6.16 -7.05
CA GLU A 104 11.04 5.22 -6.15
C GLU A 104 11.27 5.82 -4.75
N GLU A 105 11.74 7.06 -4.66
CA GLU A 105 11.95 7.74 -3.37
C GLU A 105 10.64 8.01 -2.63
N GLY A 106 9.59 8.43 -3.34
CA GLY A 106 8.28 8.68 -2.74
C GLY A 106 7.66 7.40 -2.19
N LEU A 107 7.77 6.29 -2.94
CA LEU A 107 7.32 4.97 -2.50
C LEU A 107 8.05 4.52 -1.23
N VAL A 108 9.37 4.65 -1.16
CA VAL A 108 10.15 4.29 0.03
C VAL A 108 9.67 5.08 1.25
N ARG A 109 9.42 6.38 1.11
CA ARG A 109 8.91 7.23 2.21
C ARG A 109 7.51 6.81 2.67
N LEU A 110 6.63 6.45 1.74
CA LEU A 110 5.28 5.97 2.05
C LEU A 110 5.29 4.62 2.77
N LEU A 111 6.13 3.69 2.31
CA LEU A 111 6.28 2.38 2.98
C LEU A 111 6.90 2.53 4.37
N ALA A 112 7.87 3.44 4.53
CA ALA A 112 8.49 3.72 5.83
C ALA A 112 7.51 4.28 6.87
N TRP A 113 6.48 5.04 6.44
CA TRP A 113 5.43 5.54 7.34
C TRP A 113 4.69 4.41 8.07
N TRP A 114 4.48 3.27 7.41
CA TRP A 114 3.79 2.11 7.96
C TRP A 114 4.70 1.09 8.65
N ALA A 115 6.03 1.25 8.51
CA ALA A 115 7.02 0.40 9.16
C ALA A 115 7.36 0.83 10.61
N LEU A 116 6.76 1.92 11.10
CA LEU A 116 6.91 2.47 12.46
C LEU A 116 5.94 1.81 13.47
#